data_AF-A0A7C2NT53-F1
#
_entry.id   AF-A0A7C2NT53-F1
#
_cell.length_a   1.000
_cell.length_b   1.000
_cell.length_c   1.000
_cell.angle_alpha   90.00
_cell.angle_beta   90.00
_cell.angle_gamma   90.00
#
_symmetry.space_group_name_H-M   'P 1'
#
loop_
_entity.id
_entity.type
_entity.pdbx_description
1 polymer ?
#
loop_
_entity_poly.entity_id
_entity_poly.type
_entity_poly.pdbx_seq_one_letter_code
_entity_poly.pdbx_strand_id
1 'polypeptide(L)'
;MDAKKIEIIHKIQEMRNNRMSPDFVSLTKQGYTNGLLKAMIDEGLIRFAGIFSLMDKGEQVWLQTRNITKKQKNKFMLDTCAINNLHKLGLTVVLLEDFLDKELAEFYITHIQNDELNEWDDVEERKKATLLLAKIKPIVLPTESFIVGESRLGYAKLGDGEVLNEVINRRNMEKNIRDALIAETAILNNIILVTDDGPLTKVAKDKEVRITNSKNLFDFIRGGIFNEIQ
;
A
#
# COMPACT_ATOMS: atom_id res chain seq x y z
N MET A 1 13.31 22.67 4.71
CA MET A 1 14.50 22.33 5.54
C MET A 1 15.45 21.50 4.68
N ASP A 2 16.76 21.61 4.87
CA ASP A 2 17.77 20.89 4.07
C ASP A 2 17.64 19.36 4.25
N ALA A 3 17.65 18.61 3.14
CA ALA A 3 17.51 17.16 3.12
C ALA A 3 18.56 16.46 3.99
N LYS A 4 19.80 16.95 4.03
CA LYS A 4 20.87 16.38 4.85
C LYS A 4 20.62 16.52 6.36
N LYS A 5 19.93 17.59 6.78
CA LYS A 5 19.59 17.80 8.20
C LYS A 5 18.50 16.84 8.65
N ILE A 6 17.52 16.57 7.79
CA ILE A 6 16.48 15.56 8.04
C ILE A 6 17.11 14.18 8.18
N GLU A 7 18.03 13.84 7.28
CA GLU A 7 18.77 12.57 7.31
C GLU A 7 19.50 12.36 8.65
N ILE A 8 20.23 13.37 9.12
CA ILE A 8 20.95 13.34 10.41
C ILE A 8 19.98 13.16 11.59
N ILE A 9 18.82 13.83 11.57
CA ILE A 9 17.78 13.68 12.61
C ILE A 9 17.29 12.23 12.69
N HIS A 10 16.95 11.62 11.54
CA HIS A 10 16.55 10.21 11.49
C HIS A 10 17.66 9.30 11.98
N LYS A 11 18.91 9.58 11.58
CA LYS A 11 20.05 8.74 11.94
C LYS A 11 20.36 8.77 13.43
N ILE A 12 20.30 9.94 14.06
CA ILE A 12 20.45 10.08 15.52
C ILE A 12 19.39 9.24 16.24
N GLN A 13 18.14 9.26 15.77
CA GLN A 13 17.08 8.48 16.40
C GLN A 13 17.24 6.96 16.16
N GLU A 14 17.64 6.55 14.96
CA GLU A 14 17.96 5.15 14.62
C GLU A 14 19.07 4.60 15.52
N MET A 15 20.18 5.34 15.65
CA MET A 15 21.30 4.96 16.51
C MET A 15 20.85 4.79 17.97
N ARG A 16 20.03 5.70 18.49
CA ARG A 16 19.48 5.60 19.85
C ARG A 16 18.59 4.38 20.03
N ASN A 17 17.70 4.10 19.07
CA ASN A 17 16.85 2.91 19.10
C ASN A 17 17.68 1.62 19.10
N ASN A 18 18.82 1.63 18.39
CA ASN A 18 19.78 0.52 18.32
C ASN A 18 20.80 0.52 19.49
N ARG A 19 20.58 1.34 20.54
CA ARG A 19 21.47 1.47 21.72
C ARG A 19 22.91 1.88 21.37
N MET A 20 23.11 2.54 20.24
CA MET A 20 24.37 3.14 19.84
C MET A 20 24.43 4.60 20.31
N SER A 21 25.62 5.08 20.67
CA SER A 21 25.85 6.47 21.06
C SER A 21 26.06 7.34 19.82
N PRO A 22 25.12 8.23 19.44
CA PRO A 22 25.34 9.17 18.36
C PRO A 22 26.24 10.30 18.89
N ASP A 23 27.52 10.28 18.54
CA ASP A 23 28.49 11.33 18.84
C ASP A 23 29.13 11.89 17.56
N PHE A 24 30.02 12.87 17.70
CA PHE A 24 30.73 13.44 16.55
C PHE A 24 31.51 12.38 15.76
N VAL A 25 32.15 11.43 16.43
CA VAL A 25 33.00 10.40 15.79
C VAL A 25 32.16 9.45 14.95
N SER A 26 31.04 8.98 15.50
CA SER A 26 30.11 8.07 14.85
C SER A 26 29.40 8.70 13.64
N LEU A 27 29.00 9.97 13.74
CA LEU A 27 28.35 10.67 12.63
C LEU A 27 29.34 11.15 11.56
N THR A 28 30.56 11.54 11.93
CA THR A 28 31.61 11.84 10.93
C THR A 28 32.07 10.60 10.17
N LYS A 29 32.13 9.42 10.81
CA LYS A 29 32.35 8.14 10.12
C LYS A 29 31.29 7.83 9.06
N GLN A 30 30.08 8.36 9.22
CA GLN A 30 28.99 8.23 8.25
C GLN A 30 28.98 9.34 7.19
N GLY A 31 29.99 10.22 7.18
CA GLY A 31 30.16 11.26 6.17
C GLY A 31 29.52 12.61 6.52
N TYR A 32 28.95 12.78 7.71
CA TYR A 32 28.38 14.05 8.14
C TYR A 32 29.46 15.00 8.68
N THR A 33 29.48 16.25 8.20
CA THR A 33 30.53 17.20 8.58
C THR A 33 30.25 17.87 9.92
N ASN A 34 31.31 18.17 10.68
CA ASN A 34 31.20 18.88 11.96
C ASN A 34 30.54 20.26 11.81
N GLY A 35 30.75 20.94 10.67
CA GLY A 35 30.11 22.23 10.39
C GLY A 35 28.59 22.12 10.31
N LEU A 36 28.08 21.07 9.65
CA LEU A 36 26.65 20.82 9.55
C LEU A 36 26.03 20.47 10.91
N LEU A 37 26.71 19.63 11.70
CA LEU A 37 26.26 19.27 13.05
C LEU A 37 26.21 20.48 13.98
N LYS A 38 27.21 21.37 13.93
CA LYS A 38 27.20 22.63 14.69
C LYS A 38 26.05 23.55 14.27
N ALA A 39 25.83 23.72 12.97
CA ALA A 39 24.69 24.51 12.48
C ALA A 39 23.34 23.96 12.96
N MET A 40 23.19 22.63 13.05
CA MET A 40 21.97 22.01 13.60
C MET A 40 21.81 22.21 15.11
N ILE A 41 22.92 22.34 15.87
CA ILE A 41 22.89 22.73 17.28
C ILE A 41 22.41 24.17 17.41
N ASP A 42 22.99 25.08 16.63
CA ASP A 42 22.66 26.52 16.66
C ASP A 42 21.19 26.75 16.26
N GLU A 43 20.65 25.95 15.35
CA GLU A 43 19.24 25.99 14.93
C GLU A 43 18.26 25.37 15.93
N GLY A 44 18.76 24.77 17.02
CA GLY A 44 17.99 24.12 18.06
C GLY A 44 17.33 22.81 17.61
N LEU A 45 17.87 22.14 16.59
CA LEU A 45 17.36 20.85 16.12
C LEU A 45 17.91 19.68 16.96
N ILE A 46 19.19 19.76 17.32
CA ILE A 46 19.89 18.72 18.07
C ILE A 46 20.68 19.36 19.21
N ARG A 47 20.95 18.59 20.26
CA ARG A 47 21.82 18.98 21.37
C ARG A 47 22.91 17.96 21.55
N PHE A 48 24.12 18.42 21.84
CA PHE A 48 25.25 17.59 22.22
C PHE A 48 25.59 17.75 23.71
N ALA A 49 25.54 16.66 24.46
CA ALA A 49 25.97 16.60 25.87
C ALA A 49 26.74 15.30 26.11
N GLY A 50 27.81 15.08 25.34
CA GLY A 50 28.53 13.80 25.25
C GLY A 50 27.92 12.84 24.23
N ILE A 51 26.60 12.88 24.06
CA ILE A 51 25.85 12.25 22.98
C ILE A 51 24.87 13.26 22.36
N PHE A 52 24.51 13.04 21.10
CA PHE A 52 23.49 13.76 20.39
C PHE A 52 22.09 13.31 20.82
N SER A 53 21.23 14.29 21.02
CA SER A 53 19.81 14.12 21.29
C SER A 53 19.02 15.09 20.45
N LEU A 54 17.78 14.73 20.10
CA LEU A 54 16.85 15.66 19.46
C LEU A 54 16.34 16.65 20.50
N MET A 55 16.25 17.92 20.09
CA MET A 55 15.52 18.96 20.83
C MET A 55 14.07 19.00 20.33
N ASP A 56 13.17 19.68 21.02
CA ASP A 56 11.73 19.75 20.68
C ASP A 56 11.47 20.05 19.19
N LYS A 57 12.22 21.02 18.62
CA LYS A 57 12.13 21.37 17.21
C LYS A 57 12.61 20.22 16.29
N GLY A 58 13.69 19.55 16.65
CA GLY A 58 14.17 18.37 15.93
C GLY A 58 13.24 17.17 16.05
N GLU A 59 12.59 16.99 17.20
CA GLU A 59 11.58 15.96 17.42
C GLU A 59 10.31 16.24 16.63
N GLN A 60 9.84 17.49 16.55
CA GLN A 60 8.72 17.87 15.69
C GLN A 60 9.04 17.62 14.22
N VAL A 61 10.23 18.00 13.75
CA VAL A 61 10.67 17.68 12.38
C VAL A 61 10.75 16.16 12.20
N TRP A 62 11.30 15.42 13.16
CA TRP A 62 11.35 13.96 13.09
C TRP A 62 9.96 13.35 12.98
N LEU A 63 8.98 13.80 13.79
CA LEU A 63 7.60 13.30 13.76
C LEU A 63 6.90 13.66 12.45
N GLN A 64 7.02 14.90 11.99
CA GLN A 64 6.47 15.35 10.72
C GLN A 64 7.08 14.56 9.56
N THR A 65 8.40 14.46 9.52
CA THR A 65 9.10 13.72 8.46
C THR A 65 8.89 12.22 8.57
N ARG A 66 8.75 11.62 9.76
CA ARG A 66 8.41 10.21 9.95
C ARG A 66 7.00 9.89 9.47
N ASN A 67 6.07 10.81 9.63
CA ASN A 67 4.72 10.68 9.05
C ASN A 67 4.73 10.88 7.52
N ILE A 68 5.67 11.67 6.99
CA ILE A 68 5.89 11.85 5.55
C ILE A 68 6.72 10.69 4.94
N THR A 69 7.63 10.06 5.71
CA THR A 69 8.53 8.95 5.30
C THR A 69 8.02 7.57 5.69
N LYS A 70 6.91 7.46 6.44
CA LYS A 70 5.94 6.41 6.14
C LYS A 70 5.47 6.68 4.72
N LYS A 71 6.29 6.25 3.75
CA LYS A 71 5.96 6.15 2.33
C LYS A 71 4.53 5.66 2.31
N GLN A 72 3.60 6.52 1.91
CA GLN A 72 2.19 6.16 1.92
C GLN A 72 2.07 5.01 0.95
N LYS A 73 2.04 3.78 1.48
CA LYS A 73 2.04 2.58 0.65
C LYS A 73 0.79 2.67 -0.19
N ASN A 74 0.95 2.48 -1.49
CA ASN A 74 -0.21 2.37 -2.35
C ASN A 74 -0.93 1.08 -1.95
N LYS A 75 -2.17 1.23 -1.48
CA LYS A 75 -3.02 0.10 -1.11
C LYS A 75 -3.69 -0.39 -2.38
N PHE A 76 -3.50 -1.65 -2.71
CA PHE A 76 -4.09 -2.27 -3.90
C PHE A 76 -5.00 -3.41 -3.50
N MET A 77 -6.14 -3.52 -4.18
CA MET A 77 -6.99 -4.71 -4.16
C MET A 77 -7.06 -5.26 -5.57
N LEU A 78 -6.67 -6.51 -5.75
CA LEU A 78 -6.58 -7.13 -7.08
C LEU A 78 -7.88 -7.87 -7.38
N ASP A 79 -8.60 -7.42 -8.39
CA ASP A 79 -9.69 -8.20 -8.99
C ASP A 79 -9.14 -9.52 -9.56
N THR A 80 -9.98 -10.56 -9.57
CA THR A 80 -9.64 -11.90 -10.04
C THR A 80 -9.16 -11.87 -11.50
N CYS A 81 -9.75 -11.00 -12.33
CA CYS A 81 -9.31 -10.81 -13.71
C CYS A 81 -7.91 -10.19 -13.82
N ALA A 82 -7.58 -9.25 -12.93
CA ALA A 82 -6.30 -8.55 -12.92
C ALA A 82 -5.15 -9.49 -12.53
N ILE A 83 -5.41 -10.42 -11.61
CA ILE A 83 -4.44 -11.46 -11.22
C ILE A 83 -3.97 -12.27 -12.45
N ASN A 84 -4.91 -12.68 -13.32
CA ASN A 84 -4.55 -13.41 -14.56
C ASN A 84 -3.73 -12.53 -15.51
N ASN A 85 -4.16 -11.28 -15.69
CA ASN A 85 -3.57 -10.39 -16.67
C ASN A 85 -2.15 -9.95 -16.28
N LEU A 86 -1.84 -9.79 -14.99
CA LEU A 86 -0.48 -9.55 -14.53
C LEU A 86 0.49 -10.67 -14.96
N HIS A 87 0.05 -11.93 -14.90
CA HIS A 87 0.85 -13.04 -15.42
C HIS A 87 1.02 -12.96 -16.94
N LYS A 88 -0.04 -12.65 -17.69
CA LYS A 88 0.02 -12.50 -19.17
C LYS A 88 0.95 -11.38 -19.61
N LEU A 89 1.08 -10.32 -18.80
CA LEU A 89 2.03 -9.21 -19.02
C LEU A 89 3.49 -9.60 -18.74
N GLY A 90 3.75 -10.80 -18.24
CA GLY A 90 5.09 -11.31 -17.96
C GLY A 90 5.62 -10.89 -16.58
N LEU A 91 4.73 -10.67 -15.60
CA LEU A 91 5.15 -10.45 -14.22
C LEU A 91 5.87 -11.71 -13.71
N THR A 92 7.17 -11.58 -13.46
CA THR A 92 7.99 -12.64 -12.90
C THR A 92 8.09 -12.49 -11.38
N VAL A 93 8.38 -13.61 -10.71
CA VAL A 93 8.60 -13.63 -9.25
C VAL A 93 9.73 -12.68 -8.83
N VAL A 94 10.81 -12.60 -9.63
CA VAL A 94 11.96 -11.74 -9.34
C VAL A 94 11.56 -10.26 -9.33
N LEU A 95 10.81 -9.81 -10.35
CA LEU A 95 10.33 -8.43 -10.42
C LEU A 95 9.43 -8.07 -9.25
N LEU A 96 8.63 -9.04 -8.80
CA LEU A 96 7.72 -8.86 -7.68
C LEU A 96 8.48 -8.78 -6.34
N GLU A 97 9.48 -9.63 -6.13
CA GLU A 97 10.32 -9.63 -4.92
C GLU A 97 11.06 -8.29 -4.78
N ASP A 98 11.73 -7.82 -5.84
CA ASP A 98 12.40 -6.51 -5.85
C ASP A 98 11.46 -5.34 -5.55
N PHE A 99 10.18 -5.45 -5.95
CA PHE A 99 9.18 -4.43 -5.70
C PHE A 99 8.66 -4.47 -4.25
N LEU A 100 8.39 -5.67 -3.72
CA LEU A 100 7.91 -5.85 -2.35
C LEU A 100 8.96 -5.40 -1.32
N ASP A 101 10.24 -5.65 -1.58
CA ASP A 101 11.36 -5.20 -0.72
C ASP A 101 11.47 -3.68 -0.60
N LYS A 102 10.95 -2.93 -1.58
CA LYS A 102 10.93 -1.46 -1.56
C LYS A 102 9.81 -0.88 -0.69
N GLU A 103 8.95 -1.74 -0.15
CA GLU A 103 7.80 -1.39 0.69
C GLU A 103 6.93 -0.28 0.10
N LEU A 104 6.74 -0.30 -1.23
CA LEU A 104 5.98 0.73 -1.97
C LEU A 104 4.47 0.50 -1.96
N ALA A 105 4.04 -0.73 -1.71
CA ALA A 105 2.67 -1.18 -1.86
C ALA A 105 2.25 -2.13 -0.76
N GLU A 106 0.95 -2.20 -0.55
CA GLU A 106 0.29 -3.17 0.32
C GLU A 106 -0.89 -3.76 -0.44
N PHE A 107 -0.97 -5.08 -0.49
CA PHE A 107 -2.00 -5.79 -1.24
C PHE A 107 -3.07 -6.30 -0.29
N TYR A 108 -4.32 -6.20 -0.72
CA TYR A 108 -5.50 -6.60 0.01
C TYR A 108 -6.36 -7.52 -0.85
N ILE A 109 -7.07 -8.44 -0.20
CA ILE A 109 -8.00 -9.37 -0.84
C ILE A 109 -9.19 -9.62 0.10
N THR A 110 -10.34 -9.99 -0.46
CA THR A 110 -11.51 -10.45 0.31
C THR A 110 -11.68 -11.96 0.18
N HIS A 111 -12.52 -12.56 1.02
CA HIS A 111 -12.86 -13.97 0.90
C HIS A 111 -13.54 -14.29 -0.45
N ILE A 112 -14.31 -13.36 -1.01
CA ILE A 112 -15.00 -13.52 -2.30
C ILE A 112 -14.01 -13.81 -3.42
N GLN A 113 -12.95 -13.00 -3.52
CA GLN A 113 -11.91 -13.19 -4.55
C GLN A 113 -11.17 -14.51 -4.38
N ASN A 114 -10.93 -14.94 -3.13
CA ASN A 114 -10.35 -16.24 -2.86
C ASN A 114 -11.30 -17.39 -3.25
N ASP A 115 -12.60 -17.19 -3.08
CA ASP A 115 -13.63 -18.18 -3.45
C ASP A 115 -13.73 -18.31 -4.97
N GLU A 116 -13.76 -17.19 -5.69
CA GLU A 116 -13.71 -17.16 -7.16
C GLU A 116 -12.48 -17.87 -7.72
N LEU A 117 -11.31 -17.66 -7.12
CA LEU A 117 -10.09 -18.35 -7.51
C LEU A 117 -10.16 -19.86 -7.28
N ASN A 118 -10.82 -20.32 -6.22
CA ASN A 118 -10.99 -21.75 -5.95
C ASN A 118 -11.97 -22.41 -6.93
N GLU A 119 -13.02 -21.68 -7.31
CA GLU A 119 -14.04 -22.10 -8.30
C GLU A 119 -13.52 -22.09 -9.75
N TRP A 120 -12.32 -21.58 -9.99
CA TRP A 120 -11.76 -21.47 -11.34
C TRP A 120 -11.44 -22.84 -11.97
N ASP A 121 -12.04 -23.10 -13.14
CA ASP A 121 -11.91 -24.38 -13.86
C ASP A 121 -10.49 -24.65 -14.38
N ASP A 122 -9.81 -23.63 -14.94
CA ASP A 122 -8.48 -23.79 -15.50
C ASP A 122 -7.44 -23.97 -14.39
N VAL A 123 -6.95 -25.21 -14.27
CA VAL A 123 -5.98 -25.61 -13.26
C VAL A 123 -4.67 -24.84 -13.36
N GLU A 124 -4.21 -24.52 -14.57
CA GLU A 124 -2.94 -23.82 -14.78
C GLU A 124 -3.06 -22.33 -14.48
N GLU A 125 -4.15 -21.69 -14.89
CA GLU A 125 -4.42 -20.29 -14.52
C GLU A 125 -4.60 -20.15 -12.99
N ARG A 126 -5.35 -21.07 -12.37
CA ARG A 126 -5.54 -21.09 -10.91
C ARG A 126 -4.23 -21.27 -10.13
N LYS A 127 -3.34 -22.17 -10.57
CA LYS A 127 -2.01 -22.36 -9.95
C LYS A 127 -1.18 -21.09 -10.00
N LYS A 128 -1.15 -20.42 -11.15
CA LYS A 128 -0.39 -19.17 -11.35
C LYS A 128 -0.91 -18.05 -10.46
N ALA A 129 -2.24 -17.89 -10.41
CA ALA A 129 -2.90 -16.92 -9.54
C ALA A 129 -2.60 -17.19 -8.06
N THR A 130 -2.71 -18.45 -7.63
CA THR A 130 -2.39 -18.86 -6.26
C THR A 130 -0.94 -18.58 -5.90
N LEU A 131 0.00 -18.85 -6.82
CA LEU A 131 1.41 -18.55 -6.63
C LEU A 131 1.67 -17.05 -6.48
N LEU A 132 0.99 -16.21 -7.28
CA LEU A 132 1.08 -14.76 -7.16
C LEU A 132 0.60 -14.29 -5.77
N LEU A 133 -0.56 -14.77 -5.32
CA LEU A 133 -1.10 -14.45 -4.00
C LEU A 133 -0.17 -14.91 -2.87
N ALA A 134 0.41 -16.10 -2.97
CA ALA A 134 1.38 -16.60 -2.00
C ALA A 134 2.65 -15.74 -1.92
N LYS A 135 3.03 -15.09 -3.04
CA LYS A 135 4.18 -14.18 -3.11
C LYS A 135 3.87 -12.79 -2.57
N ILE A 136 2.76 -12.17 -2.97
CA ILE A 136 2.40 -10.83 -2.48
C ILE A 136 1.90 -10.84 -1.03
N LYS A 137 1.44 -12.00 -0.52
CA LYS A 137 0.91 -12.21 0.84
C LYS A 137 -0.11 -11.13 1.21
N PRO A 138 -1.24 -11.05 0.47
CA PRO A 138 -2.19 -9.97 0.66
C PRO A 138 -2.85 -10.09 2.04
N ILE A 139 -3.21 -8.95 2.61
CA ILE A 139 -3.99 -8.88 3.84
C ILE A 139 -5.45 -9.17 3.51
N VAL A 140 -6.02 -10.16 4.18
CA VAL A 140 -7.45 -10.50 4.01
C VAL A 140 -8.30 -9.47 4.74
N LEU A 141 -9.16 -8.77 4.02
CA LEU A 141 -10.16 -7.86 4.57
C LEU A 141 -11.54 -8.51 4.60
N PRO A 142 -12.31 -8.27 5.66
CA PRO A 142 -13.73 -8.57 5.63
C PRO A 142 -14.43 -7.63 4.64
N THR A 143 -15.48 -8.11 3.98
CA THR A 143 -16.36 -7.22 3.22
C THR A 143 -17.07 -6.26 4.15
N GLU A 144 -17.40 -5.06 3.67
CA GLU A 144 -18.04 -4.03 4.50
C GLU A 144 -19.55 -4.27 4.68
N SER A 145 -20.18 -4.96 3.72
CA SER A 145 -21.54 -5.47 3.83
C SER A 145 -21.59 -6.99 3.89
N PHE A 146 -22.68 -7.50 4.45
CA PHE A 146 -23.01 -8.92 4.52
C PHE A 146 -24.20 -9.22 3.62
N ILE A 147 -24.02 -10.12 2.65
CA ILE A 147 -25.09 -10.61 1.79
C ILE A 147 -25.26 -12.11 2.01
N VAL A 148 -26.49 -12.51 2.33
CA VAL A 148 -26.85 -13.93 2.49
C VAL A 148 -26.64 -14.67 1.18
N GLY A 149 -25.91 -15.79 1.23
CA GLY A 149 -25.60 -16.61 0.06
C GLY A 149 -24.25 -16.29 -0.61
N GLU A 150 -23.71 -15.09 -0.38
CA GLU A 150 -22.40 -14.68 -0.92
C GLU A 150 -21.35 -14.52 0.18
N SER A 151 -21.72 -13.93 1.32
CA SER A 151 -20.79 -13.61 2.40
C SER A 151 -20.55 -14.76 3.37
N ARG A 152 -19.29 -14.98 3.75
CA ARG A 152 -18.91 -15.93 4.82
C ARG A 152 -18.97 -15.27 6.21
N LEU A 153 -19.53 -15.99 7.18
CA LEU A 153 -19.55 -15.57 8.58
C LEU A 153 -18.11 -15.37 9.10
N GLY A 154 -17.87 -14.22 9.74
CA GLY A 154 -16.54 -13.84 10.24
C GLY A 154 -15.63 -13.17 9.20
N TYR A 155 -16.05 -13.10 7.92
CA TYR A 155 -15.31 -12.46 6.83
C TYR A 155 -16.10 -11.33 6.15
N ALA A 156 -17.13 -10.84 6.84
CA ALA A 156 -18.03 -9.78 6.38
C ALA A 156 -18.57 -9.02 7.59
N LYS A 157 -18.79 -7.72 7.43
CA LYS A 157 -19.36 -6.83 8.45
C LYS A 157 -20.85 -6.61 8.21
N LEU A 158 -21.56 -6.21 9.27
CA LEU A 158 -22.95 -5.78 9.19
C LEU A 158 -22.98 -4.25 9.01
N GLY A 159 -22.59 -3.78 7.82
CA GLY A 159 -22.66 -2.37 7.44
C GLY A 159 -24.11 -1.88 7.21
N ASP A 160 -24.26 -0.57 6.95
CA ASP A 160 -25.55 0.04 6.59
C ASP A 160 -26.01 -0.29 5.15
N GLY A 161 -25.09 -0.80 4.32
CA GLY A 161 -25.33 -1.19 2.94
C GLY A 161 -25.66 -0.02 2.01
N GLU A 162 -25.47 1.24 2.43
CA GLU A 162 -25.79 2.40 1.59
C GLU A 162 -24.91 2.42 0.34
N VAL A 163 -23.59 2.29 0.53
CA VAL A 163 -22.61 2.26 -0.57
C VAL A 163 -22.84 1.05 -1.48
N LEU A 164 -23.07 -0.13 -0.90
CA LEU A 164 -23.40 -1.33 -1.67
C LEU A 164 -24.64 -1.14 -2.55
N ASN A 165 -25.74 -0.63 -1.98
CA ASN A 165 -26.97 -0.41 -2.72
C ASN A 165 -26.79 0.62 -3.84
N GLU A 166 -26.01 1.67 -3.63
CA GLU A 166 -25.66 2.62 -4.68
C GLU A 166 -24.86 1.96 -5.82
N VAL A 167 -23.88 1.11 -5.47
CA VAL A 167 -23.08 0.36 -6.46
C VAL A 167 -23.97 -0.59 -7.27
N ILE A 168 -24.89 -1.31 -6.63
CA ILE A 168 -25.82 -2.25 -7.27
C ILE A 168 -26.80 -1.49 -8.19
N ASN A 169 -27.49 -0.49 -7.66
CA ASN A 169 -28.61 0.20 -8.32
C ASN A 169 -28.17 0.98 -9.57
N ARG A 170 -26.98 1.58 -9.56
CA ARG A 170 -26.54 2.43 -10.69
C ARG A 170 -26.18 1.63 -11.95
N ARG A 171 -25.98 0.32 -11.83
CA ARG A 171 -25.28 -0.46 -12.88
C ARG A 171 -25.96 -1.78 -13.24
N ASN A 172 -27.17 -2.05 -12.72
CA ASN A 172 -27.82 -3.35 -12.86
C ASN A 172 -26.88 -4.51 -12.46
N MET A 173 -26.02 -4.29 -11.45
CA MET A 173 -25.10 -5.30 -10.93
C MET A 173 -25.81 -6.32 -10.03
N GLU A 174 -27.14 -6.39 -10.10
CA GLU A 174 -27.97 -7.43 -9.47
C GLU A 174 -27.49 -8.85 -9.83
N LYS A 175 -26.82 -9.01 -10.98
CA LYS A 175 -26.24 -10.28 -11.43
C LYS A 175 -24.79 -10.51 -10.98
N ASN A 176 -24.10 -9.47 -10.53
CA ASN A 176 -22.69 -9.47 -10.15
C ASN A 176 -22.50 -8.90 -8.74
N ILE A 177 -23.20 -9.48 -7.78
CA ILE A 177 -23.20 -9.05 -6.38
C ILE A 177 -21.79 -9.14 -5.76
N ARG A 178 -21.01 -10.15 -6.15
CA ARG A 178 -19.61 -10.34 -5.72
C ARG A 178 -18.72 -9.14 -6.08
N ASP A 179 -18.77 -8.70 -7.34
CA ASP A 179 -18.06 -7.52 -7.82
C ASP A 179 -18.47 -6.26 -7.06
N ALA A 180 -19.76 -6.11 -6.76
CA ALA A 180 -20.28 -4.98 -6.00
C ALA A 180 -19.74 -4.94 -4.56
N LEU A 181 -19.63 -6.09 -3.89
CA LEU A 181 -19.04 -6.22 -2.56
C LEU A 181 -17.53 -5.91 -2.55
N ILE A 182 -16.81 -6.35 -3.57
CA ILE A 182 -15.37 -6.05 -3.74
C ILE A 182 -15.18 -4.55 -3.93
N ALA A 183 -15.96 -3.94 -4.82
CA ALA A 183 -15.91 -2.50 -5.08
C ALA A 183 -16.26 -1.68 -3.84
N GLU A 184 -17.36 -2.00 -3.15
CA GLU A 184 -17.74 -1.36 -1.88
C GLU A 184 -16.60 -1.38 -0.86
N THR A 185 -15.99 -2.56 -0.69
CA THR A 185 -14.90 -2.75 0.27
C THR A 185 -13.69 -1.88 -0.09
N ALA A 186 -13.34 -1.79 -1.38
CA ALA A 186 -12.26 -0.93 -1.83
C ALA A 186 -12.54 0.57 -1.59
N ILE A 187 -13.78 1.01 -1.82
CA ILE A 187 -14.22 2.40 -1.61
C ILE A 187 -14.08 2.80 -0.15
N LEU A 188 -14.73 2.06 0.75
CA LEU A 188 -14.78 2.39 2.17
C LEU A 188 -13.41 2.33 2.86
N ASN A 189 -12.47 1.54 2.31
CA ASN A 189 -11.12 1.42 2.84
C ASN A 189 -10.07 2.30 2.12
N ASN A 190 -10.48 3.14 1.15
CA ASN A 190 -9.59 3.97 0.31
C ASN A 190 -8.46 3.16 -0.33
N ILE A 191 -8.84 2.05 -0.97
CA ILE A 191 -7.94 1.11 -1.64
C ILE A 191 -8.07 1.27 -3.15
N ILE A 192 -6.94 1.21 -3.85
CA ILE A 192 -6.90 1.26 -5.30
C ILE A 192 -7.36 -0.10 -5.84
N LEU A 193 -8.50 -0.13 -6.53
CA LEU A 193 -9.00 -1.32 -7.18
C LEU A 193 -8.25 -1.54 -8.50
N VAL A 194 -7.64 -2.71 -8.67
CA VAL A 194 -6.93 -3.10 -9.89
C VAL A 194 -7.81 -4.06 -10.65
N THR A 195 -8.33 -3.60 -11.79
CA THR A 195 -9.23 -4.38 -12.64
C THR A 195 -8.98 -4.03 -14.11
N ASP A 196 -9.11 -5.01 -14.99
CA ASP A 196 -9.14 -4.77 -16.43
C ASP A 196 -10.58 -4.84 -16.99
N ASP A 197 -11.57 -5.07 -16.11
CA ASP A 197 -12.95 -5.17 -16.52
C ASP A 197 -13.53 -3.78 -16.82
N GLY A 198 -14.03 -3.61 -18.05
CA GLY A 198 -14.53 -2.33 -18.55
C GLY A 198 -15.73 -1.79 -17.76
N PRO A 199 -16.75 -2.62 -17.45
CA PRO A 199 -17.81 -2.32 -16.50
C PRO A 199 -17.30 -1.82 -15.15
N LEU A 200 -16.40 -2.56 -14.48
CA LEU A 200 -15.84 -2.20 -13.16
C LEU A 200 -15.03 -0.89 -13.21
N THR A 201 -14.22 -0.71 -14.26
CA THR A 201 -13.42 0.50 -14.50
C THR A 201 -14.29 1.75 -14.68
N LYS A 202 -15.45 1.60 -15.32
CA LYS A 202 -16.38 2.72 -15.50
C LYS A 202 -17.17 3.04 -14.22
N VAL A 203 -17.44 2.06 -13.35
CA VAL A 203 -18.21 2.23 -12.10
C VAL A 203 -17.48 3.17 -11.14
N ALA A 204 -16.18 2.97 -11.02
CA ALA A 204 -15.44 3.52 -9.91
C ALA A 204 -14.89 4.95 -10.18
N LYS A 205 -14.93 5.43 -11.44
CA LYS A 205 -14.67 6.84 -11.80
C LYS A 205 -15.65 7.85 -11.17
N ASP A 206 -16.90 7.44 -10.94
CA ASP A 206 -17.98 8.35 -10.51
C ASP A 206 -18.02 8.62 -8.98
N LYS A 207 -17.21 7.93 -8.16
CA LYS A 207 -17.22 8.01 -6.69
C LYS A 207 -15.82 8.23 -6.08
N GLU A 208 -14.90 8.82 -6.84
CA GLU A 208 -13.49 9.00 -6.42
C GLU A 208 -12.81 7.68 -6.04
N VAL A 209 -13.33 6.57 -6.56
CA VAL A 209 -12.73 5.26 -6.32
C VAL A 209 -11.47 5.21 -7.15
N ARG A 210 -10.35 5.00 -6.49
CA ARG A 210 -9.07 4.95 -7.16
C ARG A 210 -9.01 3.64 -7.93
N ILE A 211 -8.98 3.71 -9.26
CA ILE A 211 -8.85 2.54 -10.12
C ILE A 211 -7.54 2.58 -10.85
N THR A 212 -6.99 1.42 -11.12
CA THR A 212 -5.97 1.25 -12.14
C THR A 212 -6.18 -0.08 -12.87
N ASN A 213 -5.49 -0.27 -13.99
CA ASN A 213 -5.51 -1.52 -14.74
C ASN A 213 -4.24 -2.34 -14.48
N SER A 214 -4.24 -3.61 -14.90
CA SER A 214 -3.10 -4.50 -14.67
C SER A 214 -1.83 -3.99 -15.34
N LYS A 215 -1.95 -3.29 -16.48
CA LYS A 215 -0.81 -2.73 -17.20
C LYS A 215 -0.11 -1.62 -16.40
N ASN A 216 -0.87 -0.67 -15.86
CA ASN A 216 -0.35 0.42 -15.04
C ASN A 216 0.29 -0.10 -13.76
N LEU A 217 -0.32 -1.10 -13.12
CA LEU A 217 0.28 -1.76 -11.95
C LEU A 217 1.58 -2.47 -12.35
N PHE A 218 1.60 -3.19 -13.47
CA PHE A 218 2.80 -3.86 -13.98
C PHE A 218 3.94 -2.87 -14.27
N ASP A 219 3.64 -1.75 -14.93
CA ASP A 219 4.62 -0.70 -15.21
C ASP A 219 5.17 -0.08 -13.92
N PHE A 220 4.31 0.12 -12.90
CA PHE A 220 4.74 0.57 -11.59
C PHE A 220 5.65 -0.44 -10.88
N ILE A 221 5.33 -1.74 -10.94
CA ILE A 221 6.17 -2.80 -10.38
C ILE A 221 7.56 -2.79 -11.01
N ARG A 222 7.67 -2.51 -12.32
CA ARG A 222 8.95 -2.38 -13.04
C ARG A 222 9.75 -1.12 -12.72
N GLY A 223 9.25 -0.25 -11.84
CA GLY A 223 9.89 1.01 -11.47
C GLY A 223 9.44 2.21 -12.31
N GLY A 224 8.37 2.08 -13.08
CA GLY A 224 7.71 3.20 -13.76
C GLY A 224 6.91 4.09 -12.81
N ILE A 225 6.40 5.21 -13.33
CA ILE A 225 5.50 6.10 -12.60
C ILE A 225 4.13 5.44 -12.48
N PHE A 226 3.59 5.37 -11.26
CA PHE A 226 2.23 4.89 -11.03
C PHE A 226 1.21 5.93 -11.51
N ASN A 227 0.29 5.51 -12.39
CA ASN A 227 -0.81 6.35 -12.87
C ASN A 227 -2.15 5.71 -12.50
N GLU A 228 -3.02 6.50 -11.86
CA GLU A 228 -4.42 6.15 -11.63
C GLU A 228 -5.24 6.48 -12.87
N ILE A 229 -6.28 5.68 -13.13
CA ILE A 229 -7.25 5.96 -14.18
C ILE A 229 -8.36 6.78 -13.53
N GLN A 230 -8.25 8.12 -13.63
CA GLN A 230 -9.36 9.02 -13.34
C GLN A 230 -10.43 8.92 -14.41
#